data_AF-A0A1I7KVU5-F1
#
_entry.id   AF-A0A1I7KVU5-F1
#
_cell.length_a   1.000
_cell.length_b   1.000
_cell.length_c   1.000
_cell.angle_alpha   90.00
_cell.angle_beta   90.00
_cell.angle_gamma   90.00
#
_symmetry.space_group_name_H-M   'P 1'
#
loop_
_entity.id
_entity.type
_entity.pdbx_description
1 polymer ?
#
loop_
_entity_poly.entity_id
_entity_poly.type
_entity_poly.pdbx_seq_one_letter_code
_entity_poly.pdbx_strand_id
1 'polypeptide(L)'
;MLDLFISECRRFRTPAILFATANSMLLLLANQLADILQERREIHLVILALYMLCGMAFALYQFGSYRQPARWIWLLHRPLPRWRVFAGVMLASALLIALCVGIPSLAAVGILDALTARTVDARHYLAATQLTLFTLIAWLAGSYIVLNRSKSAVVILVLPMLVLLRMASGLVLVPLACACVALLAFIVYGAFKPDRMAPPASIAGKLATAIPLQISCYFVLLWAGSTLFQYGQVLSGAHPFSMPAAPAGGHIEATRALGSENMLAGLAGSSDPRAAGWRRQIPLVKPGSMLPDQRQYPVRHMLSNEGDARWYTDAATWSFSHDDMRYQGMDRRRGTALGWYGAAGYGSGAAFPAPPAVRVANHRGYLVTPQQAYQIGQDTRQLTPRVALAGSEQLLHVPTKIGAHVYLVTNHRLLAYKDGAAGMWPEAFSVRLAHDASTLARVDVAELAEGTLATFTHSARMADGAGEARQVTVFVDPAGHAAQVGQRAMTHDFPRLFEHKDWWLSPVLHAVVALPDLLIDKGMVLDAGQKRFDNAYLAVRPAPVWFAALAVSLLSALAALWWLGPRGSQRRAWIAACLLLGPAAFCALAILEPRARREPAAVAQPDAVAASG
;
A
#
# COMPACT_ATOMS: atom_id res chain seq x y z
N MET A 1 -27.26 19.59 25.26
CA MET A 1 -26.35 18.72 24.48
C MET A 1 -27.10 17.48 24.03
N LEU A 2 -27.71 16.75 24.96
CA LEU A 2 -28.56 15.59 24.68
C LEU A 2 -29.69 15.90 23.67
N ASP A 3 -30.40 17.03 23.82
CA ASP A 3 -31.49 17.38 22.89
C ASP A 3 -31.01 17.61 21.46
N LEU A 4 -29.82 18.20 21.28
CA LEU A 4 -29.22 18.39 19.95
C LEU A 4 -28.84 17.04 19.33
N PHE A 5 -28.21 16.18 20.12
CA PHE A 5 -27.85 14.82 19.71
C PHE A 5 -29.10 14.02 19.30
N ILE A 6 -30.15 14.01 20.13
CA ILE A 6 -31.41 13.31 19.84
C ILE A 6 -32.08 13.93 18.60
N SER A 7 -32.08 15.25 18.47
CA SER A 7 -32.63 15.94 17.31
C SER A 7 -31.94 15.52 16.01
N GLU A 8 -30.61 15.41 16.00
CA GLU A 8 -29.87 14.94 14.83
C GLU A 8 -30.16 13.46 14.53
N CYS A 9 -30.21 12.59 15.55
CA CYS A 9 -30.61 11.19 15.36
C CYS A 9 -32.04 11.06 14.81
N ARG A 10 -33.00 11.85 15.30
CA ARG A 10 -34.39 11.87 14.79
C ARG A 10 -34.45 12.34 13.36
N ARG A 11 -33.66 13.37 13.02
CA ARG A 11 -33.59 13.94 11.68
C ARG A 11 -33.14 12.92 10.63
N PHE A 12 -32.21 12.04 10.99
CA PHE A 12 -31.70 11.00 10.08
C PHE A 12 -32.29 9.61 10.35
N ARG A 13 -33.32 9.48 11.19
CA ARG A 13 -33.89 8.18 11.59
C ARG A 13 -34.33 7.34 10.39
N THR A 14 -35.20 7.88 9.55
CA THR A 14 -35.74 7.16 8.38
C THR A 14 -34.65 6.75 7.38
N PRO A 15 -33.77 7.66 6.90
CA PRO A 15 -32.70 7.24 5.98
C PRO A 15 -31.71 6.27 6.63
N ALA A 16 -31.44 6.39 7.94
CA ALA A 16 -30.59 5.44 8.65
C ALA A 16 -31.21 4.04 8.70
N ILE A 17 -32.51 3.91 9.00
CA ILE A 17 -33.20 2.62 8.98
C ILE A 17 -33.16 2.01 7.59
N LEU A 18 -33.51 2.77 6.55
CA LEU A 18 -33.47 2.29 5.16
C LEU A 18 -32.07 1.82 4.75
N PHE A 19 -31.04 2.61 5.07
CA PHE A 19 -29.66 2.26 4.78
C PHE A 19 -29.23 1.00 5.56
N ALA A 20 -29.51 0.92 6.86
CA ALA A 20 -29.15 -0.24 7.67
C ALA A 20 -29.81 -1.52 7.16
N THR A 21 -31.10 -1.46 6.77
CA THR A 21 -31.80 -2.61 6.17
C THR A 21 -31.18 -3.00 4.83
N ALA A 22 -30.95 -2.04 3.93
CA ALA A 22 -30.33 -2.31 2.63
C ALA A 22 -28.91 -2.88 2.80
N ASN A 23 -28.13 -2.35 3.75
CA ASN A 23 -26.79 -2.81 4.04
C ASN A 23 -26.79 -4.25 4.58
N SER A 24 -27.67 -4.56 5.53
CA SER A 24 -27.82 -5.93 6.05
C SER A 24 -28.23 -6.90 4.93
N MET A 25 -29.16 -6.52 4.05
CA MET A 25 -29.55 -7.34 2.89
C MET A 25 -28.37 -7.57 1.93
N LEU A 26 -27.59 -6.51 1.65
CA LEU A 26 -26.42 -6.60 0.78
C LEU A 26 -25.34 -7.49 1.39
N LEU A 27 -25.05 -7.37 2.68
CA LEU A 27 -24.10 -8.23 3.39
C LEU A 27 -24.55 -9.70 3.39
N LEU A 28 -25.84 -9.96 3.60
CA LEU A 28 -26.39 -11.31 3.50
C LEU A 28 -26.23 -11.89 2.09
N LEU A 29 -26.62 -11.12 1.06
CA LEU A 29 -26.49 -11.53 -0.34
C LEU A 29 -25.03 -11.76 -0.72
N ALA A 30 -24.14 -10.83 -0.39
CA ALA A 30 -22.74 -10.93 -0.73
C ALA A 30 -22.07 -12.12 0.00
N ASN A 31 -22.46 -12.42 1.24
CA ASN A 31 -21.98 -13.60 1.96
C ASN A 31 -22.55 -14.92 1.41
N GLN A 32 -23.70 -14.90 0.72
CA GLN A 32 -24.22 -16.06 0.00
C GLN A 32 -23.46 -16.31 -1.30
N LEU A 33 -23.06 -15.24 -2.01
CA LEU A 33 -22.33 -15.33 -3.27
C LEU A 33 -20.85 -15.66 -3.08
N ALA A 34 -20.23 -15.10 -2.05
CA ALA A 34 -18.81 -15.25 -1.76
C ALA A 34 -18.56 -15.31 -0.25
N ASP A 35 -17.41 -15.85 0.14
CA ASP A 35 -16.96 -15.78 1.54
C ASP A 35 -16.16 -14.50 1.75
N ILE A 36 -16.87 -13.37 1.94
CA ILE A 36 -16.28 -12.03 1.98
C ILE A 36 -15.11 -11.99 2.96
N LEU A 37 -15.22 -12.65 4.12
CA LEU A 37 -14.19 -12.62 5.17
C LEU A 37 -12.86 -13.21 4.72
N GLN A 38 -12.90 -14.14 3.77
CA GLN A 38 -11.73 -14.86 3.26
C GLN A 38 -11.29 -14.39 1.86
N GLU A 39 -11.84 -13.28 1.37
CA GLU A 39 -11.46 -12.71 0.08
C GLU A 39 -10.09 -12.00 0.11
N ARG A 40 -9.57 -11.77 -1.09
CA ARG A 40 -8.29 -11.07 -1.28
C ARG A 40 -8.41 -9.59 -0.91
N ARG A 41 -7.26 -8.98 -0.58
CA ARG A 41 -7.14 -7.57 -0.23
C ARG A 41 -7.87 -6.62 -1.19
N GLU A 42 -7.80 -6.86 -2.49
CA GLU A 42 -8.37 -5.96 -3.49
C GLU A 42 -9.88 -5.79 -3.28
N ILE A 43 -10.59 -6.89 -2.98
CA ILE A 43 -12.03 -6.88 -2.73
C ILE A 43 -12.34 -6.13 -1.43
N HIS A 44 -11.57 -6.37 -0.37
CA HIS A 44 -11.71 -5.62 0.88
C HIS A 44 -11.48 -4.11 0.70
N LEU A 45 -10.50 -3.72 -0.12
CA LEU A 45 -10.24 -2.31 -0.44
C LEU A 45 -11.42 -1.68 -1.18
N VAL A 46 -12.04 -2.40 -2.12
CA VAL A 46 -13.25 -1.92 -2.83
C VAL A 46 -14.42 -1.74 -1.86
N ILE A 47 -14.69 -2.73 -1.01
CA ILE A 47 -15.75 -2.64 0.01
C ILE A 47 -15.49 -1.42 0.91
N LEU A 48 -14.28 -1.29 1.44
CA LEU A 48 -13.90 -0.19 2.32
C LEU A 48 -14.04 1.17 1.63
N ALA A 49 -13.63 1.29 0.36
CA ALA A 49 -13.82 2.50 -0.44
C ALA A 49 -15.30 2.85 -0.63
N LEU A 50 -16.17 1.88 -0.90
CA LEU A 50 -17.63 2.09 -1.01
C LEU A 50 -18.21 2.65 0.29
N TYR A 51 -17.86 2.09 1.45
CA TYR A 51 -18.31 2.60 2.74
C TYR A 51 -17.76 3.98 3.07
N MET A 52 -16.50 4.27 2.72
CA MET A 52 -15.95 5.62 2.81
C MET A 52 -16.72 6.61 1.94
N LEU A 53 -17.11 6.24 0.72
CA LEU A 53 -17.97 7.07 -0.13
C LEU A 53 -19.34 7.31 0.50
N CYS A 54 -19.95 6.31 1.15
CA CYS A 54 -21.19 6.48 1.91
C CYS A 54 -21.02 7.46 3.08
N GLY A 55 -19.94 7.35 3.87
CA GLY A 55 -19.63 8.27 4.96
C GLY A 55 -19.41 9.71 4.47
N MET A 56 -18.70 9.86 3.35
CA MET A 56 -18.51 11.13 2.65
C MET A 56 -19.85 11.74 2.20
N ALA A 57 -20.68 10.96 1.51
CA ALA A 57 -21.99 11.39 1.04
C ALA A 57 -22.90 11.82 2.20
N PHE A 58 -22.87 11.08 3.31
CA PHE A 58 -23.59 11.45 4.53
C PHE A 58 -23.14 12.80 5.08
N ALA A 59 -21.83 13.06 5.14
CA ALA A 59 -21.32 14.36 5.58
C ALA A 59 -21.72 15.50 4.63
N LEU A 60 -21.62 15.28 3.33
CA LEU A 60 -22.03 16.24 2.30
C LEU A 60 -23.51 16.60 2.44
N TYR A 61 -24.37 15.61 2.67
CA TYR A 61 -25.80 15.83 2.89
C TYR A 61 -26.08 16.54 4.23
N GLN A 62 -25.45 16.09 5.32
CA GLN A 62 -25.64 16.66 6.65
C GLN A 62 -25.19 18.11 6.71
N PHE A 63 -23.96 18.44 6.30
CA PHE A 63 -23.46 19.82 6.33
C PHE A 63 -23.97 20.67 5.17
N GLY A 64 -24.27 20.06 4.01
CA GLY A 64 -24.89 20.75 2.88
C GLY A 64 -26.27 21.32 3.22
N SER A 65 -27.05 20.61 4.04
CA SER A 65 -28.34 21.10 4.53
C SER A 65 -28.25 22.33 5.46
N TYR A 66 -27.09 22.52 6.11
CA TYR A 66 -26.79 23.68 6.94
C TYR A 66 -26.16 24.83 6.15
N ARG A 67 -25.96 24.68 4.83
CA ARG A 67 -25.31 25.70 4.00
C ARG A 67 -26.08 27.02 3.96
N GLN A 68 -27.40 26.99 4.21
CA GLN A 68 -28.23 28.19 4.35
C GLN A 68 -27.73 29.03 5.55
N PRO A 69 -27.31 30.30 5.35
CA PRO A 69 -26.73 31.12 6.40
C PRO A 69 -27.59 31.20 7.67
N ALA A 70 -28.91 31.33 7.52
CA ALA A 70 -29.85 31.38 8.65
C ALA A 70 -29.79 30.11 9.52
N ARG A 71 -29.74 28.92 8.90
CA ARG A 71 -29.67 27.64 9.63
C ARG A 71 -28.32 27.42 10.31
N TRP A 72 -27.24 27.82 9.65
CA TRP A 72 -25.88 27.75 10.21
C TRP A 72 -25.74 28.67 11.43
N ILE A 73 -26.18 29.92 11.28
CA ILE A 73 -26.18 30.92 12.36
C ILE A 73 -27.06 30.42 13.51
N TRP A 74 -28.26 29.91 13.23
CA TRP A 74 -29.14 29.37 14.26
C TRP A 74 -28.54 28.17 15.01
N LEU A 75 -27.86 27.26 14.30
CA LEU A 75 -27.17 26.13 14.94
C LEU A 75 -26.08 26.61 15.90
N LEU A 76 -25.31 27.64 15.50
CA LEU A 76 -24.20 28.17 16.29
C LEU A 76 -24.62 29.13 17.41
N HIS A 77 -25.78 29.78 17.31
CA HIS A 77 -26.31 30.70 18.32
C HIS A 77 -27.16 30.00 19.39
N ARG A 78 -27.24 28.66 19.38
CA ARG A 78 -27.81 27.93 20.52
C ARG A 78 -27.06 28.33 21.80
N PRO A 79 -27.72 28.38 22.97
CA PRO A 79 -27.11 28.73 24.26
C PRO A 79 -26.23 27.59 24.79
N LEU A 80 -25.29 27.13 23.96
CA LEU A 80 -24.35 26.07 24.22
C LEU A 80 -22.99 26.49 23.71
N PRO A 81 -21.89 26.20 24.42
CA PRO A 81 -20.57 26.45 23.90
C PRO A 81 -20.35 25.63 22.62
N ARG A 82 -19.63 26.22 21.66
CA ARG A 82 -19.37 25.68 20.32
C ARG A 82 -18.92 24.21 20.31
N TRP A 83 -18.06 23.82 21.24
CA TRP A 83 -17.57 22.44 21.35
C TRP A 83 -18.69 21.44 21.68
N ARG A 84 -19.71 21.84 22.47
CA ARG A 84 -20.87 20.98 22.78
C ARG A 84 -21.79 20.83 21.58
N VAL A 85 -21.93 21.88 20.77
CA VAL A 85 -22.70 21.82 19.52
C VAL A 85 -22.02 20.85 18.54
N PHE A 86 -20.73 21.05 18.31
CA PHE A 86 -19.92 20.16 17.46
C PHE A 86 -19.96 18.71 17.94
N ALA A 87 -19.68 18.48 19.23
CA ALA A 87 -19.70 17.13 19.82
C ALA A 87 -21.09 16.48 19.71
N GLY A 88 -22.18 17.23 19.87
CA GLY A 88 -23.54 16.70 19.69
C GLY A 88 -23.80 16.18 18.28
N VAL A 89 -23.38 16.95 17.26
CA VAL A 89 -23.49 16.56 15.84
C VAL A 89 -22.58 15.37 15.53
N MET A 90 -21.31 15.42 15.96
CA MET A 90 -20.34 14.35 15.73
C MET A 90 -20.77 13.04 16.40
N LEU A 91 -21.21 13.07 17.66
CA LEU A 91 -21.67 11.87 18.37
C LEU A 91 -22.93 11.29 17.74
N ALA A 92 -23.86 12.13 17.26
CA ALA A 92 -25.05 11.66 16.55
C ALA A 92 -24.65 10.93 15.25
N SER A 93 -23.76 11.53 14.46
CA SER A 93 -23.27 10.91 13.22
C SER A 93 -22.45 9.65 13.47
N ALA A 94 -21.61 9.63 14.51
CA ALA A 94 -20.86 8.45 14.91
C ALA A 94 -21.79 7.31 15.34
N LEU A 95 -22.83 7.60 16.12
CA LEU A 95 -23.85 6.62 16.47
C LEU A 95 -24.58 6.10 15.22
N LEU A 96 -25.04 6.99 14.34
CA LEU A 96 -25.75 6.58 13.11
C LEU A 96 -24.87 5.69 12.22
N ILE A 97 -23.58 6.03 12.06
CA ILE A 97 -22.61 5.20 11.33
C ILE A 97 -22.42 3.85 12.04
N ALA A 98 -22.29 3.82 13.36
CA ALA A 98 -22.19 2.57 14.11
C ALA A 98 -23.44 1.69 13.93
N LEU A 99 -24.64 2.27 13.95
CA LEU A 99 -25.91 1.54 13.75
C LEU A 99 -26.10 1.07 12.29
N CYS A 100 -25.63 1.85 11.31
CA CYS A 100 -25.83 1.57 9.89
C CYS A 100 -24.76 0.68 9.25
N VAL A 101 -23.54 0.72 9.79
CA VAL A 101 -22.36 0.02 9.26
C VAL A 101 -21.83 -0.97 10.27
N GLY A 102 -21.50 -0.50 11.48
CA GLY A 102 -20.83 -1.30 12.50
C GLY A 102 -21.65 -2.49 12.98
N ILE A 103 -22.88 -2.24 13.46
CA ILE A 103 -23.77 -3.30 13.96
C ILE A 103 -24.13 -4.30 12.85
N PRO A 104 -24.58 -3.89 11.64
CA PRO A 104 -24.84 -4.84 10.56
C PRO A 104 -23.62 -5.69 10.19
N SER A 105 -22.43 -5.10 10.16
CA SER A 105 -21.20 -5.83 9.86
C SER A 105 -20.81 -6.81 10.98
N LEU A 106 -20.90 -6.39 12.25
CA LEU A 106 -20.65 -7.25 13.40
C LEU A 106 -21.68 -8.38 13.50
N ALA A 107 -22.95 -8.08 13.23
CA ALA A 107 -24.01 -9.07 13.18
C ALA A 107 -23.77 -10.08 12.05
N ALA A 108 -23.36 -9.63 10.86
CA ALA A 108 -23.02 -10.52 9.76
C ALA A 108 -21.85 -11.45 10.13
N VAL A 109 -20.78 -10.92 10.72
CA VAL A 109 -19.65 -11.74 11.20
C VAL A 109 -20.10 -12.73 12.27
N GLY A 110 -20.86 -12.28 13.29
CA GLY A 110 -21.33 -13.13 14.37
C GLY A 110 -22.33 -14.20 13.92
N ILE A 111 -23.18 -13.90 12.93
CA ILE A 111 -24.08 -14.89 12.31
C ILE A 111 -23.26 -15.96 11.58
N LEU A 112 -22.23 -15.55 10.82
CA LEU A 112 -21.35 -16.52 10.14
C LEU A 112 -20.61 -17.40 11.15
N ASP A 113 -20.10 -16.79 12.23
CA ASP A 113 -19.37 -17.49 13.29
C ASP A 113 -20.27 -18.51 14.02
N ALA A 114 -21.51 -18.11 14.35
CA ALA A 114 -22.43 -18.95 15.10
C ALA A 114 -23.17 -20.01 14.27
N LEU A 115 -23.50 -19.71 13.00
CA LEU A 115 -24.41 -20.55 12.21
C LEU A 115 -23.74 -21.28 11.05
N THR A 116 -22.45 -21.05 10.77
CA THR A 116 -21.76 -21.67 9.64
C THR A 116 -20.43 -22.31 10.07
N ALA A 117 -19.93 -23.24 9.26
CA ALA A 117 -18.60 -23.82 9.46
C ALA A 117 -17.47 -23.00 8.80
N ARG A 118 -17.75 -21.74 8.42
CA ARG A 118 -16.76 -20.86 7.81
C ARG A 118 -15.74 -20.40 8.85
N THR A 119 -14.53 -20.10 8.38
CA THR A 119 -13.46 -19.61 9.25
C THR A 119 -13.68 -18.16 9.60
N VAL A 120 -14.08 -17.94 10.85
CA VAL A 120 -14.14 -16.62 11.48
C VAL A 120 -13.02 -16.53 12.52
N ASP A 121 -12.42 -15.35 12.63
CA ASP A 121 -11.22 -15.06 13.42
C ASP A 121 -11.48 -13.71 14.11
N ALA A 122 -10.77 -13.42 15.19
CA ALA A 122 -10.83 -12.14 15.89
C ALA A 122 -10.59 -10.93 14.96
N ARG A 123 -9.78 -11.10 13.92
CA ARG A 123 -9.52 -10.05 12.92
C ARG A 123 -10.76 -9.65 12.13
N HIS A 124 -11.74 -10.53 11.94
CA HIS A 124 -12.97 -10.21 11.19
C HIS A 124 -13.89 -9.29 12.00
N TYR A 125 -13.95 -9.47 13.32
CA TYR A 125 -14.62 -8.54 14.22
C TYR A 125 -13.92 -7.17 14.25
N LEU A 126 -12.58 -7.18 14.27
CA LEU A 126 -11.79 -5.94 14.14
C LEU A 126 -12.03 -5.26 12.78
N ALA A 127 -12.24 -6.03 11.70
CA ALA A 127 -12.54 -5.48 10.39
C ALA A 127 -13.84 -4.69 10.36
N ALA A 128 -14.91 -5.20 11.01
CA ALA A 128 -16.15 -4.44 11.16
C ALA A 128 -15.96 -3.12 11.94
N THR A 129 -15.12 -3.15 12.98
CA THR A 129 -14.75 -1.95 13.74
C THR A 129 -13.99 -0.95 12.87
N GLN A 130 -13.02 -1.42 12.11
CA GLN A 130 -12.24 -0.57 11.21
C GLN A 130 -13.10 0.02 10.09
N LEU A 131 -13.97 -0.77 9.47
CA LEU A 131 -14.91 -0.29 8.46
C LEU A 131 -15.75 0.89 8.98
N THR A 132 -16.21 0.77 10.23
CA THR A 132 -16.95 1.83 10.94
C THR A 132 -16.08 3.08 11.15
N LEU A 133 -14.84 2.90 11.63
CA LEU A 133 -13.89 4.00 11.84
C LEU A 133 -13.55 4.70 10.53
N PHE A 134 -13.27 3.98 9.45
CA PHE A 134 -12.98 4.56 8.14
C PHE A 134 -14.19 5.29 7.54
N THR A 135 -15.40 4.78 7.75
CA THR A 135 -16.63 5.50 7.38
C THR A 135 -16.74 6.82 8.14
N LEU A 136 -16.41 6.83 9.45
CA LEU A 136 -16.37 8.05 10.27
C LEU A 136 -15.25 9.01 9.85
N ILE A 137 -14.05 8.50 9.53
CA ILE A 137 -12.94 9.28 8.98
C ILE A 137 -13.38 9.98 7.69
N ALA A 138 -14.04 9.24 6.78
CA ALA A 138 -14.57 9.81 5.55
C ALA A 138 -15.67 10.86 5.82
N TRP A 139 -16.57 10.60 6.78
CA TRP A 139 -17.55 11.59 7.22
C TRP A 139 -16.89 12.87 7.76
N LEU A 140 -15.85 12.76 8.60
CA LEU A 140 -15.10 13.91 9.11
C LEU A 140 -14.38 14.67 7.99
N ALA A 141 -13.75 13.96 7.05
CA ALA A 141 -13.11 14.58 5.91
C ALA A 141 -14.13 15.31 5.01
N GLY A 142 -15.30 14.72 4.77
CA GLY A 142 -16.40 15.36 4.05
C GLY A 142 -16.96 16.58 4.77
N SER A 143 -17.07 16.50 6.08
CA SER A 143 -17.47 17.63 6.94
C SER A 143 -16.48 18.78 6.78
N TYR A 144 -15.18 18.49 6.80
CA TYR A 144 -14.15 19.49 6.57
C TYR A 144 -14.24 20.12 5.18
N ILE A 145 -14.44 19.32 4.13
CA ILE A 145 -14.57 19.80 2.74
C ILE A 145 -15.75 20.79 2.61
N VAL A 146 -16.90 20.49 3.23
CA VAL A 146 -18.08 21.37 3.17
C VAL A 146 -17.90 22.64 4.00
N LEU A 147 -17.25 22.53 5.15
CA LEU A 147 -17.08 23.65 6.08
C LEU A 147 -15.93 24.59 5.69
N ASN A 148 -14.93 24.08 4.98
CA ASN A 148 -13.80 24.88 4.54
C ASN A 148 -14.15 25.74 3.30
N ARG A 149 -13.57 26.93 3.26
CA ARG A 149 -13.63 27.87 2.13
C ARG A 149 -13.02 27.30 0.84
N SER A 150 -11.90 26.59 0.94
CA SER A 150 -11.12 26.20 -0.24
C SER A 150 -11.61 24.88 -0.84
N LYS A 151 -11.90 24.87 -2.16
CA LYS A 151 -12.19 23.64 -2.90
C LYS A 151 -11.02 22.64 -2.87
N SER A 152 -9.81 23.13 -2.65
CA SER A 152 -8.60 22.30 -2.49
C SER A 152 -8.56 21.55 -1.15
N ALA A 153 -9.51 21.78 -0.24
CA ALA A 153 -9.65 21.01 1.00
C ALA A 153 -9.88 19.51 0.75
N VAL A 154 -10.33 19.12 -0.46
CA VAL A 154 -10.44 17.72 -0.90
C VAL A 154 -9.13 16.95 -0.77
N VAL A 155 -7.99 17.65 -0.82
CA VAL A 155 -6.67 17.04 -0.63
C VAL A 155 -6.56 16.32 0.73
N ILE A 156 -7.33 16.70 1.76
CA ILE A 156 -7.34 16.01 3.05
C ILE A 156 -7.76 14.53 2.96
N LEU A 157 -8.44 14.12 1.87
CA LEU A 157 -8.84 12.72 1.63
C LEU A 157 -7.66 11.78 1.46
N VAL A 158 -6.48 12.32 1.17
CA VAL A 158 -5.27 11.49 1.10
C VAL A 158 -4.94 10.90 2.47
N LEU A 159 -5.15 11.62 3.57
CA LEU A 159 -4.85 11.10 4.91
C LEU A 159 -5.53 9.75 5.23
N PRO A 160 -6.86 9.59 5.04
CA PRO A 160 -7.50 8.27 5.15
C PRO A 160 -6.88 7.23 4.22
N MET A 161 -6.58 7.60 2.97
CA MET A 161 -5.98 6.68 1.99
C MET A 161 -4.59 6.20 2.44
N LEU A 162 -3.81 7.03 3.13
CA LEU A 162 -2.50 6.62 3.65
C LEU A 162 -2.60 5.57 4.76
N VAL A 163 -3.64 5.65 5.60
CA VAL A 163 -3.90 4.63 6.61
C VAL A 163 -4.41 3.35 5.93
N LEU A 164 -5.29 3.49 4.94
CA LEU A 164 -5.88 2.39 4.17
C LEU A 164 -4.83 1.53 3.44
N LEU A 165 -3.80 2.17 2.88
CA LEU A 165 -2.76 1.49 2.11
C LEU A 165 -1.79 0.68 2.98
N ARG A 166 -1.86 0.77 4.32
CA ARG A 166 -0.96 0.03 5.22
C ARG A 166 -1.48 -1.38 5.45
N MET A 167 -0.71 -2.34 4.96
CA MET A 167 -0.91 -3.76 5.15
C MET A 167 -0.39 -4.22 6.51
N ALA A 168 -1.21 -4.19 7.55
CA ALA A 168 -0.77 -4.56 8.89
C ALA A 168 -1.81 -5.39 9.64
N SER A 169 -1.44 -5.85 10.84
CA SER A 169 -2.38 -6.43 11.80
C SER A 169 -3.54 -5.48 12.06
N GLY A 170 -4.76 -6.03 12.15
CA GLY A 170 -5.95 -5.26 12.50
C GLY A 170 -5.79 -4.49 13.82
N LEU A 171 -5.09 -5.06 14.79
CA LEU A 171 -4.82 -4.44 16.09
C LEU A 171 -3.94 -3.18 15.98
N VAL A 172 -3.03 -3.11 15.01
CA VAL A 172 -2.16 -1.95 14.81
C VAL A 172 -2.89 -0.84 14.04
N LEU A 173 -3.79 -1.21 13.14
CA LEU A 173 -4.52 -0.25 12.31
C LEU A 173 -5.65 0.47 13.08
N VAL A 174 -6.27 -0.16 14.08
CA VAL A 174 -7.31 0.48 14.92
C VAL A 174 -6.81 1.75 15.62
N PRO A 175 -5.71 1.75 16.41
CA PRO A 175 -5.24 2.97 17.07
C PRO A 175 -4.82 4.05 16.06
N LEU A 176 -4.27 3.67 14.91
CA LEU A 176 -3.94 4.62 13.84
C LEU A 176 -5.21 5.26 13.24
N ALA A 177 -6.27 4.48 13.03
CA ALA A 177 -7.57 4.98 12.60
C ALA A 177 -8.19 5.91 13.67
N CYS A 178 -8.12 5.54 14.95
CA CYS A 178 -8.57 6.40 16.05
C CYS A 178 -7.79 7.72 16.12
N ALA A 179 -6.46 7.69 15.93
CA ALA A 179 -5.64 8.89 15.85
C ALA A 179 -6.05 9.77 14.67
N CYS A 180 -6.36 9.17 13.51
CA CYS A 180 -6.88 9.87 12.34
C CYS A 180 -8.25 10.52 12.61
N VAL A 181 -9.18 9.80 13.27
CA VAL A 181 -10.47 10.33 13.73
C VAL A 181 -10.27 11.53 14.64
N ALA A 182 -9.40 11.42 15.66
CA ALA A 182 -9.13 12.49 16.60
C ALA A 182 -8.55 13.74 15.92
N LEU A 183 -7.57 13.54 15.03
CA LEU A 183 -6.96 14.61 14.25
C LEU A 183 -7.97 15.31 13.34
N LEU A 184 -8.77 14.55 12.57
CA LEU A 184 -9.79 15.13 11.71
C LEU A 184 -10.91 15.81 12.51
N ALA A 185 -11.33 15.24 13.63
CA ALA A 185 -12.30 15.88 14.52
C ALA A 185 -11.79 17.23 15.03
N PHE A 186 -10.51 17.32 15.40
CA PHE A 186 -9.87 18.57 15.80
C PHE A 186 -9.83 19.59 14.64
N ILE A 187 -9.47 19.15 13.43
CA ILE A 187 -9.44 20.00 12.22
C ILE A 187 -10.84 20.51 11.88
N VAL A 188 -11.86 19.64 11.89
CA VAL A 188 -13.26 19.98 11.62
C VAL A 188 -13.76 20.95 12.69
N TYR A 189 -13.45 20.73 13.96
CA TYR A 189 -13.78 21.66 15.04
C TYR A 189 -13.18 23.06 14.82
N GLY A 190 -11.95 23.14 14.30
CA GLY A 190 -11.33 24.41 13.89
C GLY A 190 -12.09 25.14 12.77
N ALA A 191 -12.65 24.38 11.82
CA ALA A 191 -13.50 24.90 10.74
C ALA A 191 -14.95 25.18 11.17
N PHE A 192 -15.42 24.58 12.26
CA PHE A 192 -16.76 24.75 12.80
C PHE A 192 -16.88 26.09 13.55
N LYS A 193 -17.17 27.18 12.84
CA LYS A 193 -17.29 28.54 13.39
C LYS A 193 -18.27 29.43 12.61
N PRO A 194 -18.72 30.57 13.18
CA PRO A 194 -19.71 31.44 12.53
C PRO A 194 -19.25 31.94 11.16
N ASP A 195 -18.06 32.54 11.11
CA ASP A 195 -17.43 32.93 9.85
C ASP A 195 -16.58 31.79 9.29
N ARG A 196 -17.13 31.08 8.30
CA ARG A 196 -16.43 30.00 7.57
C ARG A 196 -15.26 30.52 6.72
N MET A 197 -15.19 31.82 6.46
CA MET A 197 -14.16 32.44 5.63
C MET A 197 -12.92 32.84 6.42
N ALA A 198 -13.03 32.98 7.74
CA ALA A 198 -11.91 33.29 8.60
C ALA A 198 -10.85 32.17 8.59
N PRO A 199 -9.54 32.49 8.64
CA PRO A 199 -8.50 31.48 8.85
C PRO A 199 -8.54 30.90 10.28
N PRO A 200 -7.88 29.77 10.57
CA PRO A 200 -7.72 29.26 11.93
C PRO A 200 -6.98 30.28 12.80
N ALA A 201 -7.53 30.65 13.96
CA ALA A 201 -6.97 31.70 14.81
C ALA A 201 -5.81 31.21 15.70
N SER A 202 -5.88 29.96 16.19
CA SER A 202 -4.87 29.40 17.10
C SER A 202 -3.70 28.76 16.35
N ILE A 203 -2.50 28.83 16.95
CA ILE A 203 -1.29 28.15 16.42
C ILE A 203 -1.54 26.65 16.28
N ALA A 204 -2.15 26.02 17.29
CA ALA A 204 -2.49 24.60 17.25
C ALA A 204 -3.45 24.25 16.10
N GLY A 205 -4.47 25.08 15.85
CA GLY A 205 -5.40 24.88 14.73
C GLY A 205 -4.72 25.03 13.37
N LYS A 206 -3.78 25.97 13.25
CA LYS A 206 -2.95 26.14 12.04
C LYS A 206 -2.07 24.92 11.80
N LEU A 207 -1.34 24.44 12.81
CA LEU A 207 -0.47 23.26 12.70
C LEU A 207 -1.24 21.98 12.38
N ALA A 208 -2.34 21.73 13.10
CA ALA A 208 -3.15 20.54 12.88
C ALA A 208 -3.78 20.48 11.49
N THR A 209 -3.97 21.63 10.84
CA THR A 209 -4.45 21.70 9.46
C THR A 209 -3.30 21.66 8.45
N ALA A 210 -2.22 22.39 8.71
CA ALA A 210 -1.10 22.53 7.78
C ALA A 210 -0.32 21.22 7.61
N ILE A 211 -0.03 20.48 8.67
CA ILE A 211 0.80 19.26 8.59
C ILE A 211 0.11 18.18 7.72
N PRO A 212 -1.16 17.80 7.96
CA PRO A 212 -1.81 16.78 7.13
C PRO A 212 -2.01 17.26 5.70
N LEU A 213 -2.26 18.56 5.51
CA LEU A 213 -2.39 19.14 4.18
C LEU A 213 -1.07 19.11 3.41
N GLN A 214 0.07 19.36 4.06
CA GLN A 214 1.40 19.24 3.45
C GLN A 214 1.69 17.81 3.01
N ILE A 215 1.46 16.82 3.88
CA ILE A 215 1.61 15.40 3.53
C ILE A 215 0.72 15.07 2.34
N SER A 216 -0.54 15.50 2.39
CA SER A 216 -1.51 15.22 1.33
C SER A 216 -1.15 15.91 0.00
N CYS A 217 -0.68 17.15 0.02
CA CYS A 217 -0.18 17.86 -1.15
C CYS A 217 1.06 17.17 -1.74
N TYR A 218 1.99 16.72 -0.91
CA TYR A 218 3.14 15.94 -1.35
C TYR A 218 2.71 14.67 -2.08
N PHE A 219 1.74 13.93 -1.53
CA PHE A 219 1.18 12.74 -2.17
C PHE A 219 0.47 13.05 -3.48
N VAL A 220 -0.33 14.12 -3.55
CA VAL A 220 -0.99 14.53 -4.80
C VAL A 220 0.06 14.89 -5.85
N LEU A 221 1.06 15.69 -5.50
CA LEU A 221 2.15 16.05 -6.41
C LEU A 221 2.91 14.81 -6.89
N LEU A 222 3.20 13.88 -5.98
CA LEU A 222 3.88 12.62 -6.28
C LEU A 222 3.06 11.73 -7.22
N TRP A 223 1.83 11.40 -6.84
CA TRP A 223 0.98 10.46 -7.59
C TRP A 223 0.42 11.08 -8.86
N ALA A 224 -0.16 12.28 -8.80
CA ALA A 224 -0.70 12.94 -9.97
C ALA A 224 0.41 13.34 -10.95
N GLY A 225 1.55 13.83 -10.44
CA GLY A 225 2.72 14.13 -11.26
C GLY A 225 3.31 12.89 -11.93
N SER A 226 3.49 11.80 -11.17
CA SER A 226 3.95 10.51 -11.70
C SER A 226 3.01 9.96 -12.77
N THR A 227 1.70 10.01 -12.50
CA THR A 227 0.66 9.52 -13.41
C THR A 227 0.65 10.33 -14.69
N LEU A 228 0.61 11.66 -14.58
CA LEU A 228 0.64 12.56 -15.75
C LEU A 228 1.89 12.36 -16.59
N PHE A 229 3.06 12.20 -15.95
CA PHE A 229 4.31 11.94 -16.64
C PHE A 229 4.25 10.61 -17.41
N GLN A 230 3.86 9.51 -16.76
CA GLN A 230 3.76 8.19 -17.40
C GLN A 230 2.74 8.17 -18.54
N TYR A 231 1.55 8.73 -18.33
CA TYR A 231 0.55 8.84 -19.41
C TYR A 231 1.04 9.72 -20.55
N GLY A 232 1.73 10.82 -20.28
CA GLY A 232 2.35 11.65 -21.30
C GLY A 232 3.40 10.88 -22.11
N GLN A 233 4.20 10.03 -21.46
CA GLN A 233 5.14 9.14 -22.14
C GLN A 233 4.41 8.08 -22.98
N VAL A 234 3.31 7.50 -22.49
CA VAL A 234 2.51 6.52 -23.26
C VAL A 234 1.92 7.17 -24.50
N LEU A 235 1.31 8.36 -24.36
CA LEU A 235 0.72 9.11 -25.46
C LEU A 235 1.74 9.55 -26.51
N SER A 236 2.98 9.83 -26.09
CA SER A 236 4.09 10.16 -27.00
C SER A 236 4.84 8.93 -27.53
N GLY A 237 4.44 7.72 -27.13
CA GLY A 237 5.13 6.47 -27.50
C GLY A 237 6.52 6.30 -26.88
N ALA A 238 6.91 7.18 -25.95
CA ALA A 238 8.21 7.19 -25.29
C ALA A 238 8.25 6.37 -24.00
N HIS A 239 7.13 5.79 -23.56
CA HIS A 239 7.10 5.01 -22.33
C HIS A 239 7.81 3.66 -22.52
N PRO A 240 8.79 3.30 -21.66
CA PRO A 240 9.58 2.08 -21.82
C PRO A 240 8.72 0.81 -21.94
N PHE A 241 7.59 0.75 -21.22
CA PHE A 241 6.67 -0.39 -21.30
C PHE A 241 5.73 -0.39 -22.52
N SER A 242 5.61 0.70 -23.28
CA SER A 242 4.71 0.75 -24.45
C SER A 242 5.44 0.81 -25.79
N MET A 243 6.73 1.16 -25.79
CA MET A 243 7.51 1.18 -27.03
C MET A 243 7.69 -0.23 -27.63
N PRO A 244 7.67 -0.37 -28.97
CA PRO A 244 7.77 -1.68 -29.63
C PRO A 244 9.07 -2.43 -29.32
N ALA A 245 10.21 -1.73 -29.41
CA ALA A 245 11.51 -2.24 -28.98
C ALA A 245 11.81 -1.68 -27.60
N ALA A 246 12.17 -2.52 -26.63
CA ALA A 246 12.56 -2.05 -25.30
C ALA A 246 13.88 -1.24 -25.37
N PRO A 247 14.13 -0.32 -24.42
CA PRO A 247 15.44 0.34 -24.33
C PRO A 247 16.55 -0.70 -24.16
N ALA A 248 17.52 -0.68 -25.07
CA ALA A 248 18.61 -1.66 -25.11
C ALA A 248 19.46 -1.59 -23.83
N GLY A 249 19.78 -2.74 -23.24
CA GLY A 249 20.54 -2.84 -22.00
C GLY A 249 19.74 -2.56 -20.72
N GLY A 250 18.44 -2.25 -20.85
CA GLY A 250 17.58 -1.82 -19.75
C GLY A 250 16.90 -2.95 -18.96
N HIS A 251 16.19 -2.58 -17.90
CA HIS A 251 15.34 -3.49 -17.13
C HIS A 251 14.19 -4.02 -17.98
N ILE A 252 13.57 -3.18 -18.81
CA ILE A 252 12.47 -3.59 -19.68
C ILE A 252 12.94 -4.60 -20.74
N GLU A 253 14.15 -4.45 -21.30
CA GLU A 253 14.71 -5.45 -22.20
C GLU A 253 14.88 -6.80 -21.50
N ALA A 254 15.52 -6.82 -20.33
CA ALA A 254 15.78 -8.05 -19.58
C ALA A 254 14.49 -8.75 -19.07
N THR A 255 13.45 -7.99 -18.75
CA THR A 255 12.16 -8.54 -18.32
C THR A 255 11.35 -9.09 -19.49
N ARG A 256 11.43 -8.48 -20.68
CA ARG A 256 10.76 -8.97 -21.90
C ARG A 256 11.50 -10.12 -22.58
N ALA A 257 12.81 -10.22 -22.38
CA ALA A 257 13.64 -11.26 -22.98
C ALA A 257 13.21 -12.67 -22.52
N LEU A 258 13.32 -13.63 -23.44
CA LEU A 258 13.24 -15.05 -23.07
C LEU A 258 14.38 -15.41 -22.12
N GLY A 259 14.21 -16.44 -21.29
CA GLY A 259 15.25 -16.87 -20.36
C GLY A 259 16.58 -17.15 -21.05
N SER A 260 16.56 -17.80 -22.22
CA SER A 260 17.75 -18.06 -23.05
C SER A 260 18.41 -16.77 -23.55
N GLU A 261 17.64 -15.83 -24.08
CA GLU A 261 18.14 -14.53 -24.55
C GLU A 261 18.77 -13.72 -23.42
N ASN A 262 18.11 -13.69 -22.25
CA ASN A 262 18.61 -12.97 -21.09
C ASN A 262 19.94 -13.59 -20.59
N MET A 263 20.04 -14.91 -20.54
CA MET A 263 21.28 -15.61 -20.19
C MET A 263 22.40 -15.34 -21.20
N LEU A 264 22.09 -15.34 -22.49
CA LEU A 264 23.06 -14.99 -23.55
C LEU A 264 23.56 -13.55 -23.40
N ALA A 265 22.66 -12.61 -23.08
CA ALA A 265 23.03 -11.22 -22.82
C ALA A 265 23.95 -11.09 -21.58
N GLY A 266 23.69 -11.88 -20.53
CA GLY A 266 24.55 -11.96 -19.34
C GLY A 266 25.93 -12.57 -19.61
N LEU A 267 26.06 -13.41 -20.64
CA LEU A 267 27.31 -14.00 -21.10
C LEU A 267 28.03 -13.18 -22.18
N ALA A 268 27.43 -12.13 -22.75
CA ALA A 268 27.98 -11.43 -23.91
C ALA A 268 29.42 -10.94 -23.68
N GLY A 269 29.71 -10.39 -22.50
CA GLY A 269 31.04 -9.93 -22.09
C GLY A 269 31.89 -10.95 -21.32
N SER A 270 31.48 -12.23 -21.27
CA SER A 270 32.22 -13.25 -20.52
C SER A 270 33.57 -13.60 -21.16
N SER A 271 34.61 -13.60 -20.34
CA SER A 271 35.97 -14.04 -20.69
C SER A 271 36.27 -15.50 -20.31
N ASP A 272 35.30 -16.24 -19.78
CA ASP A 272 35.50 -17.66 -19.45
C ASP A 272 35.70 -18.48 -20.75
N PRO A 273 36.73 -19.34 -20.84
CA PRO A 273 36.99 -20.12 -22.05
C PRO A 273 35.81 -21.02 -22.46
N ARG A 274 34.96 -21.42 -21.52
CA ARG A 274 33.78 -22.27 -21.76
C ARG A 274 32.57 -21.48 -22.26
N ALA A 275 32.59 -20.15 -22.18
CA ALA A 275 31.45 -19.29 -22.53
C ALA A 275 30.99 -19.49 -23.99
N ALA A 276 31.92 -19.71 -24.92
CA ALA A 276 31.57 -20.01 -26.31
C ALA A 276 30.76 -21.31 -26.46
N GLY A 277 31.07 -22.32 -25.64
CA GLY A 277 30.30 -23.57 -25.58
C GLY A 277 28.91 -23.35 -25.01
N TRP A 278 28.80 -22.62 -23.89
CA TRP A 278 27.52 -22.32 -23.26
C TRP A 278 26.60 -21.51 -24.17
N ARG A 279 27.12 -20.51 -24.89
CA ARG A 279 26.34 -19.73 -25.87
C ARG A 279 25.71 -20.62 -26.96
N ARG A 280 26.36 -21.73 -27.33
CA ARG A 280 25.80 -22.72 -28.27
C ARG A 280 24.81 -23.68 -27.61
N GLN A 281 24.99 -24.01 -26.33
CA GLN A 281 24.11 -24.95 -25.60
C GLN A 281 22.81 -24.30 -25.09
N ILE A 282 22.84 -23.03 -24.66
CA ILE A 282 21.68 -22.34 -24.08
C ILE A 282 20.43 -22.40 -24.99
N PRO A 283 20.52 -22.18 -26.32
CA PRO A 283 19.37 -22.30 -27.21
C PRO A 283 18.83 -23.73 -27.35
N LEU A 284 19.64 -24.75 -27.02
CA LEU A 284 19.29 -26.17 -27.14
C LEU A 284 18.63 -26.73 -25.88
N VAL A 285 18.72 -26.02 -24.76
CA VAL A 285 18.07 -26.37 -23.50
C VAL A 285 16.86 -25.47 -23.27
N LYS A 286 16.01 -25.83 -22.31
CA LYS A 286 14.89 -24.98 -21.89
C LYS A 286 15.21 -24.35 -20.53
N PRO A 287 15.73 -23.10 -20.49
CA PRO A 287 15.94 -22.41 -19.24
C PRO A 287 14.63 -22.27 -18.47
N GLY A 288 14.70 -22.43 -17.15
CA GLY A 288 13.63 -22.06 -16.24
C GLY A 288 13.85 -20.67 -15.69
N SER A 289 12.76 -19.91 -15.53
CA SER A 289 12.80 -18.55 -14.99
C SER A 289 12.01 -18.50 -13.69
N MET A 290 12.58 -17.88 -12.68
CA MET A 290 11.95 -17.58 -11.40
C MET A 290 11.86 -16.07 -11.24
N LEU A 291 10.68 -15.56 -10.93
CA LEU A 291 10.39 -14.13 -10.75
C LEU A 291 10.11 -13.87 -9.26
N PRO A 292 11.05 -13.31 -8.47
CA PRO A 292 10.86 -13.01 -7.05
C PRO A 292 9.66 -12.09 -6.78
N ASP A 293 8.48 -12.69 -6.70
CA ASP A 293 7.18 -12.03 -6.57
C ASP A 293 6.76 -11.90 -5.10
N GLN A 294 7.32 -12.73 -4.22
CA GLN A 294 7.06 -12.72 -2.80
C GLN A 294 7.94 -11.68 -2.09
N ARG A 295 7.46 -10.44 -2.04
CA ARG A 295 8.11 -9.32 -1.34
C ARG A 295 7.60 -9.09 0.07
N GLN A 296 6.46 -9.68 0.38
CA GLN A 296 5.75 -9.47 1.62
C GLN A 296 4.98 -10.74 1.99
N TYR A 297 5.09 -11.18 3.24
CA TYR A 297 4.31 -12.28 3.78
C TYR A 297 3.16 -11.77 4.65
N PRO A 298 2.03 -12.49 4.68
CA PRO A 298 0.95 -12.17 5.61
C PRO A 298 1.45 -12.28 7.06
N VAL A 299 1.13 -11.26 7.86
CA VAL A 299 1.40 -11.25 9.31
C VAL A 299 0.20 -11.79 10.09
N ARG A 300 0.41 -12.26 11.32
CA ARG A 300 -0.70 -12.78 12.13
C ARG A 300 -1.74 -11.68 12.41
N HIS A 301 -3.02 -12.05 12.33
CA HIS A 301 -4.18 -11.15 12.38
C HIS A 301 -4.12 -9.96 11.40
N MET A 302 -3.43 -10.12 10.27
CA MET A 302 -3.50 -9.17 9.17
C MET A 302 -4.95 -9.02 8.72
N LEU A 303 -5.40 -7.77 8.56
CA LEU A 303 -6.81 -7.47 8.31
C LEU A 303 -7.36 -8.13 7.04
N SER A 304 -6.56 -8.12 5.98
CA SER A 304 -6.91 -8.67 4.67
C SER A 304 -5.95 -9.78 4.31
N ASN A 305 -6.41 -10.71 3.49
CA ASN A 305 -5.57 -11.80 3.00
C ASN A 305 -4.63 -11.29 1.90
N GLU A 306 -3.33 -11.51 2.11
CA GLU A 306 -2.31 -11.31 1.09
C GLU A 306 -2.20 -12.58 0.24
N GLY A 307 -2.72 -12.53 -0.97
CA GLY A 307 -2.87 -13.71 -1.83
C GLY A 307 -4.01 -14.63 -1.41
N ASP A 308 -3.93 -15.90 -1.86
CA ASP A 308 -4.97 -16.89 -1.59
C ASP A 308 -4.78 -17.51 -0.20
N ALA A 309 -5.66 -17.14 0.73
CA ALA A 309 -5.78 -17.77 2.05
C ALA A 309 -6.61 -19.07 2.01
N ARG A 310 -7.11 -19.43 0.83
CA ARG A 310 -7.95 -20.61 0.60
C ARG A 310 -7.37 -21.51 -0.47
N TRP A 311 -7.61 -22.80 -0.32
CA TRP A 311 -7.40 -23.78 -1.36
C TRP A 311 -8.50 -24.82 -1.35
N TYR A 312 -8.64 -25.54 -2.46
CA TYR A 312 -9.78 -26.40 -2.72
C TYR A 312 -9.33 -27.82 -3.01
N THR A 313 -10.14 -28.77 -2.56
CA THR A 313 -10.19 -30.13 -3.09
C THR A 313 -11.58 -30.38 -3.67
N ASP A 314 -11.78 -31.56 -4.24
CA ASP A 314 -13.09 -31.97 -4.77
C ASP A 314 -14.18 -31.98 -3.69
N ALA A 315 -13.81 -32.31 -2.45
CA ALA A 315 -14.73 -32.44 -1.33
C ALA A 315 -14.76 -31.22 -0.40
N ALA A 316 -13.65 -30.47 -0.28
CA ALA A 316 -13.46 -29.50 0.79
C ALA A 316 -12.95 -28.14 0.29
N THR A 317 -13.36 -27.09 0.99
CA THR A 317 -12.68 -25.80 0.98
C THR A 317 -11.87 -25.68 2.27
N TRP A 318 -10.60 -25.34 2.13
CA TRP A 318 -9.70 -25.12 3.26
C TRP A 318 -9.40 -23.64 3.37
N SER A 319 -9.77 -23.03 4.49
CA SER A 319 -9.57 -21.60 4.78
C SER A 319 -8.63 -21.43 5.96
N PHE A 320 -7.65 -20.52 5.86
CA PHE A 320 -6.69 -20.31 6.94
C PHE A 320 -7.28 -19.48 8.09
N SER A 321 -7.18 -20.00 9.32
CA SER A 321 -7.48 -19.28 10.55
C SER A 321 -6.23 -18.63 11.11
N HIS A 322 -6.28 -17.32 11.35
CA HIS A 322 -5.19 -16.58 12.01
C HIS A 322 -5.17 -16.76 13.53
N ASP A 323 -6.29 -17.18 14.11
CA ASP A 323 -6.39 -17.41 15.55
C ASP A 323 -5.71 -18.73 15.91
N ASP A 324 -6.07 -19.82 15.22
CA ASP A 324 -5.51 -21.15 15.46
C ASP A 324 -4.21 -21.43 14.70
N MET A 325 -3.88 -20.59 13.71
CA MET A 325 -2.73 -20.75 12.82
C MET A 325 -2.75 -22.08 12.07
N ARG A 326 -3.93 -22.46 11.58
CA ARG A 326 -4.23 -23.72 10.87
C ARG A 326 -5.30 -23.48 9.81
N TYR A 327 -5.43 -24.38 8.85
CA TYR A 327 -6.57 -24.37 7.94
C TYR A 327 -7.76 -25.10 8.56
N GLN A 328 -8.95 -24.53 8.43
CA GLN A 328 -10.22 -25.17 8.77
C GLN A 328 -10.90 -25.63 7.48
N GLY A 329 -11.39 -26.87 7.50
CA GLY A 329 -12.04 -27.50 6.35
C GLY A 329 -13.55 -27.41 6.43
N MET A 330 -14.17 -27.04 5.32
CA MET A 330 -15.62 -27.06 5.13
C MET A 330 -15.98 -27.94 3.93
N ASP A 331 -16.94 -28.85 4.11
CA ASP A 331 -17.49 -29.68 3.04
C ASP A 331 -18.18 -28.80 1.99
N ARG A 332 -17.79 -28.92 0.72
CA ARG A 332 -18.32 -28.08 -0.36
C ARG A 332 -19.78 -28.37 -0.72
N ARG A 333 -20.25 -29.59 -0.46
CA ARG A 333 -21.62 -30.02 -0.75
C ARG A 333 -22.55 -29.80 0.44
N ARG A 334 -22.06 -30.09 1.64
CA ARG A 334 -22.87 -30.07 2.87
C ARG A 334 -22.72 -28.79 3.69
N GLY A 335 -21.66 -28.01 3.47
CA GLY A 335 -21.36 -26.82 4.28
C GLY A 335 -20.98 -27.10 5.72
N THR A 336 -20.73 -28.37 6.07
CA THR A 336 -20.38 -28.81 7.43
C THR A 336 -18.88 -28.78 7.66
N ALA A 337 -18.46 -28.58 8.91
CA ALA A 337 -17.05 -28.64 9.28
C ALA A 337 -16.47 -30.06 9.02
N LEU A 338 -15.30 -30.14 8.42
CA LEU A 338 -14.57 -31.38 8.16
C LEU A 338 -13.41 -31.62 9.14
N GLY A 339 -12.89 -30.56 9.74
CA GLY A 339 -11.77 -30.62 10.70
C GLY A 339 -10.67 -29.62 10.36
N TRP A 340 -9.47 -29.91 10.85
CA TRP A 340 -8.32 -29.00 10.78
C TRP A 340 -7.21 -29.58 9.92
N TYR A 341 -6.43 -28.70 9.32
CA TYR A 341 -5.26 -29.05 8.52
C TYR A 341 -4.10 -28.15 8.98
N GLY A 342 -3.20 -28.77 9.74
CA GLY A 342 -2.06 -28.11 10.38
C GLY A 342 -0.76 -28.30 9.60
N ALA A 343 0.35 -27.85 10.19
CA ALA A 343 1.68 -27.91 9.59
C ALA A 343 2.20 -29.34 9.34
N ALA A 344 1.60 -30.37 9.99
CA ALA A 344 1.88 -31.78 9.74
C ALA A 344 0.76 -32.50 8.96
N GLY A 345 -0.16 -31.76 8.35
CA GLY A 345 -1.23 -32.29 7.50
C GLY A 345 -2.61 -32.35 8.15
N TYR A 346 -3.52 -33.09 7.52
CA TYR A 346 -4.91 -33.24 7.95
C TYR A 346 -5.02 -33.87 9.35
N GLY A 347 -5.89 -33.31 10.20
CA GLY A 347 -6.12 -33.77 11.57
C GLY A 347 -5.01 -33.38 12.55
N SER A 348 -3.93 -32.76 12.08
CA SER A 348 -2.83 -32.33 12.96
C SER A 348 -3.21 -31.10 13.78
N GLY A 349 -2.89 -31.15 15.08
CA GLY A 349 -2.90 -30.00 15.97
C GLY A 349 -1.68 -29.07 15.83
N ALA A 350 -0.74 -29.35 14.93
CA ALA A 350 0.43 -28.51 14.75
C ALA A 350 0.05 -27.20 14.03
N ALA A 351 0.28 -26.07 14.70
CA ALA A 351 0.13 -24.75 14.09
C ALA A 351 1.26 -24.45 13.10
N PHE A 352 0.95 -23.66 12.07
CA PHE A 352 1.98 -23.09 11.21
C PHE A 352 2.77 -22.01 11.97
N PRO A 353 4.09 -21.89 11.75
CA PRO A 353 4.91 -20.88 12.43
C PRO A 353 4.59 -19.44 11.99
N ALA A 354 4.03 -19.28 10.79
CA ALA A 354 3.57 -18.02 10.23
C ALA A 354 2.40 -18.29 9.27
N PRO A 355 1.56 -17.29 8.96
CA PRO A 355 0.48 -17.47 8.00
C PRO A 355 1.03 -17.90 6.62
N PRO A 356 0.62 -19.05 6.08
CA PRO A 356 1.10 -19.53 4.79
C PRO A 356 0.36 -18.87 3.63
N ALA A 357 1.07 -18.65 2.52
CA ALA A 357 0.47 -18.32 1.24
C ALA A 357 0.29 -19.60 0.40
N VAL A 358 -0.90 -19.78 -0.18
CA VAL A 358 -1.15 -20.86 -1.15
C VAL A 358 -0.57 -20.43 -2.50
N ARG A 359 0.22 -21.30 -3.12
CA ARG A 359 0.80 -21.05 -4.44
C ARG A 359 0.84 -22.31 -5.28
N VAL A 360 0.89 -22.13 -6.59
CA VAL A 360 1.02 -23.24 -7.55
C VAL A 360 2.19 -22.97 -8.47
N ALA A 361 3.07 -23.96 -8.62
CA ALA A 361 4.14 -23.95 -9.62
C ALA A 361 4.29 -25.33 -10.24
N ASN A 362 4.50 -25.37 -11.56
CA ASN A 362 4.65 -26.61 -12.34
C ASN A 362 3.54 -27.64 -12.04
N HIS A 363 2.28 -27.18 -11.95
CA HIS A 363 1.10 -27.98 -11.59
C HIS A 363 1.12 -28.63 -10.20
N ARG A 364 2.07 -28.24 -9.33
CA ARG A 364 2.17 -28.67 -7.93
C ARG A 364 1.70 -27.55 -7.01
N GLY A 365 0.86 -27.90 -6.04
CA GLY A 365 0.41 -26.98 -4.98
C GLY A 365 1.42 -26.92 -3.83
N TYR A 366 1.73 -25.71 -3.39
CA TYR A 366 2.60 -25.44 -2.26
C TYR A 366 1.91 -24.53 -1.25
N LEU A 367 2.15 -24.79 0.04
CA LEU A 367 1.94 -23.83 1.11
C LEU A 367 3.29 -23.26 1.50
N VAL A 368 3.40 -21.93 1.53
CA VAL A 368 4.69 -21.27 1.72
C VAL A 368 4.60 -20.25 2.84
N THR A 369 5.41 -20.43 3.89
CA THR A 369 5.64 -19.43 4.93
C THR A 369 6.97 -18.70 4.65
N PRO A 370 7.39 -17.69 5.43
CA PRO A 370 8.66 -17.02 5.13
C PRO A 370 9.86 -17.99 5.15
N GLN A 371 9.88 -18.99 6.02
CA GLN A 371 11.01 -19.92 6.15
C GLN A 371 10.73 -21.35 5.67
N GLN A 372 9.49 -21.72 5.35
CA GLN A 372 9.16 -23.11 5.04
C GLN A 372 8.32 -23.24 3.78
N ALA A 373 8.62 -24.27 3.00
CA ALA A 373 7.80 -24.67 1.86
C ALA A 373 7.30 -26.10 2.08
N TYR A 374 5.98 -26.24 1.96
CA TYR A 374 5.29 -27.50 2.08
C TYR A 374 4.65 -27.88 0.77
N GLN A 375 4.75 -29.15 0.38
CA GLN A 375 4.05 -29.68 -0.78
C GLN A 375 2.71 -30.26 -0.36
N ILE A 376 1.64 -29.83 -1.04
CA ILE A 376 0.30 -30.37 -0.85
C ILE A 376 0.22 -31.70 -1.62
N GLY A 377 -0.05 -32.80 -0.93
CA GLY A 377 -0.37 -34.07 -1.57
C GLY A 377 -1.75 -34.01 -2.21
N GLN A 378 -1.84 -34.20 -3.54
CA GLN A 378 -3.10 -34.10 -4.28
C GLN A 378 -4.13 -35.14 -3.83
N ASP A 379 -3.68 -36.35 -3.47
CA ASP A 379 -4.58 -37.46 -3.09
C ASP A 379 -4.42 -37.90 -1.62
N THR A 380 -3.28 -37.62 -1.01
CA THR A 380 -2.88 -38.26 0.26
C THR A 380 -3.35 -37.52 1.51
N ARG A 381 -3.97 -36.34 1.37
CA ARG A 381 -4.27 -35.40 2.47
C ARG A 381 -3.05 -35.06 3.36
N GLN A 382 -1.85 -35.36 2.90
CA GLN A 382 -0.61 -35.12 3.62
C GLN A 382 0.02 -33.80 3.17
N LEU A 383 0.63 -33.13 4.14
CA LEU A 383 1.44 -31.96 3.92
C LEU A 383 2.89 -32.33 4.20
N THR A 384 3.70 -32.41 3.15
CA THR A 384 5.10 -32.82 3.30
C THR A 384 5.97 -31.58 3.36
N PRO A 385 6.67 -31.31 4.48
CA PRO A 385 7.67 -30.26 4.52
C PRO A 385 8.80 -30.63 3.55
N ARG A 386 9.11 -29.70 2.64
CA ARG A 386 10.15 -29.90 1.61
C ARG A 386 11.38 -29.07 1.90
N VAL A 387 11.19 -27.86 2.40
CA VAL A 387 12.26 -26.92 2.70
C VAL A 387 11.98 -26.23 4.03
N ALA A 388 13.06 -26.00 4.79
CA ALA A 388 13.09 -25.23 6.02
C ALA A 388 14.39 -24.44 6.01
N LEU A 389 14.26 -23.12 6.02
CA LEU A 389 15.36 -22.17 6.03
C LEU A 389 15.74 -21.80 7.48
N ALA A 390 16.98 -21.40 7.66
CA ALA A 390 17.52 -21.05 8.98
C ALA A 390 17.61 -19.52 9.18
N GLY A 391 17.51 -19.08 10.43
CA GLY A 391 17.74 -17.69 10.82
C GLY A 391 16.79 -16.69 10.15
N SER A 392 17.36 -15.64 9.55
CA SER A 392 16.62 -14.58 8.85
C SER A 392 16.42 -14.85 7.35
N GLU A 393 16.81 -16.04 6.87
CA GLU A 393 16.66 -16.40 5.46
C GLU A 393 15.17 -16.62 5.16
N GLN A 394 14.65 -15.94 4.14
CA GLN A 394 13.24 -15.95 3.75
C GLN A 394 13.09 -16.25 2.27
N LEU A 395 12.04 -16.99 1.95
CA LEU A 395 11.62 -17.36 0.62
C LEU A 395 11.19 -16.12 -0.19
N LEU A 396 11.60 -16.05 -1.46
CA LEU A 396 11.18 -15.01 -2.41
C LEU A 396 10.37 -15.55 -3.58
N HIS A 397 10.40 -16.86 -3.78
CA HIS A 397 9.70 -17.57 -4.83
C HIS A 397 9.32 -18.96 -4.31
N VAL A 398 8.33 -19.56 -4.95
CA VAL A 398 7.93 -20.95 -4.71
C VAL A 398 8.94 -21.95 -5.30
N PRO A 399 9.07 -23.16 -4.75
CA PRO A 399 9.94 -24.17 -5.35
C PRO A 399 9.56 -24.48 -6.81
N THR A 400 10.53 -24.42 -7.72
CA THR A 400 10.30 -24.60 -9.16
C THR A 400 11.23 -25.66 -9.71
N LYS A 401 10.68 -26.71 -10.33
CA LYS A 401 11.49 -27.76 -10.96
C LYS A 401 12.02 -27.28 -12.31
N ILE A 402 13.32 -27.34 -12.51
CA ILE A 402 14.00 -27.00 -13.75
C ILE A 402 15.00 -28.12 -14.02
N GLY A 403 14.80 -28.88 -15.10
CA GLY A 403 15.60 -30.07 -15.36
C GLY A 403 15.54 -31.10 -14.22
N ALA A 404 16.70 -31.51 -13.72
CA ALA A 404 16.86 -32.51 -12.67
C ALA A 404 16.66 -31.96 -11.25
N HIS A 405 16.81 -30.64 -11.04
CA HIS A 405 16.73 -30.04 -9.71
C HIS A 405 15.44 -29.25 -9.46
N VAL A 406 15.14 -29.06 -8.18
CA VAL A 406 14.15 -28.08 -7.72
C VAL A 406 14.89 -26.86 -7.21
N TYR A 407 14.63 -25.70 -7.82
CA TYR A 407 15.26 -24.45 -7.47
C TYR A 407 14.35 -23.61 -6.57
N LEU A 408 14.99 -22.84 -5.71
CA LEU A 408 14.36 -21.98 -4.73
C LEU A 408 15.19 -20.72 -4.55
N VAL A 409 14.54 -19.56 -4.61
CA VAL A 409 15.22 -18.27 -4.39
C VAL A 409 14.85 -17.74 -3.01
N THR A 410 15.86 -17.35 -2.24
CA THR A 410 15.73 -16.70 -0.94
C THR A 410 16.29 -15.29 -0.97
N ASN A 411 16.11 -14.52 0.11
CA ASN A 411 16.76 -13.23 0.30
C ASN A 411 18.29 -13.30 0.48
N HIS A 412 18.89 -14.49 0.55
CA HIS A 412 20.33 -14.69 0.69
C HIS A 412 20.95 -15.38 -0.55
N ARG A 413 20.25 -16.33 -1.16
CA ARG A 413 20.84 -17.25 -2.14
C ARG A 413 19.80 -17.94 -3.03
N LEU A 414 20.29 -18.47 -4.15
CA LEU A 414 19.62 -19.51 -4.92
C LEU A 414 20.02 -20.89 -4.35
N LEU A 415 19.04 -21.72 -4.06
CA LEU A 415 19.19 -23.09 -3.58
C LEU A 415 18.74 -24.06 -4.67
N ALA A 416 19.53 -25.12 -4.89
CA ALA A 416 19.15 -26.23 -5.74
C ALA A 416 18.99 -27.50 -4.88
N TYR A 417 17.89 -28.20 -5.08
CA TYR A 417 17.53 -29.39 -4.33
C TYR A 417 17.37 -30.60 -5.26
N LYS A 418 17.70 -31.80 -4.76
CA LYS A 418 17.39 -33.04 -5.47
C LYS A 418 15.90 -33.40 -5.29
N ASP A 419 15.17 -33.55 -6.39
CA ASP A 419 13.77 -33.99 -6.37
C ASP A 419 13.68 -35.47 -5.94
N GLY A 420 12.53 -35.88 -5.38
CA GLY A 420 12.23 -37.30 -5.13
C GLY A 420 12.50 -37.84 -3.72
N ALA A 421 13.03 -37.05 -2.78
CA ALA A 421 13.08 -37.46 -1.38
C ALA A 421 11.67 -37.60 -0.77
N ALA A 422 11.47 -38.50 0.20
CA ALA A 422 10.17 -38.70 0.86
C ALA A 422 9.81 -37.55 1.83
N GLY A 423 10.81 -36.86 2.38
CA GLY A 423 10.63 -35.73 3.32
C GLY A 423 11.27 -34.45 2.79
N MET A 424 12.13 -33.86 3.63
CA MET A 424 12.95 -32.70 3.29
C MET A 424 13.83 -33.01 2.08
N TRP A 425 13.91 -32.07 1.13
CA TRP A 425 14.80 -32.24 0.01
C TRP A 425 16.26 -31.96 0.43
N PRO A 426 17.22 -32.82 0.05
CA PRO A 426 18.62 -32.55 0.29
C PRO A 426 19.13 -31.46 -0.65
N GLU A 427 19.83 -30.47 -0.10
CA GLU A 427 20.50 -29.41 -0.87
C GLU A 427 21.59 -30.06 -1.75
N ALA A 428 21.55 -29.77 -3.05
CA ALA A 428 22.57 -30.20 -4.01
C ALA A 428 23.71 -29.18 -4.05
N PHE A 429 23.38 -27.89 -4.16
CA PHE A 429 24.30 -26.77 -4.11
C PHE A 429 23.54 -25.48 -3.80
N SER A 430 24.27 -24.42 -3.45
CA SER A 430 23.71 -23.07 -3.35
C SER A 430 24.63 -21.99 -3.90
N VAL A 431 24.03 -20.91 -4.37
CA VAL A 431 24.70 -19.76 -4.96
C VAL A 431 24.25 -18.50 -4.24
N ARG A 432 25.17 -17.80 -3.59
CA ARG A 432 24.88 -16.53 -2.90
C ARG A 432 24.43 -15.48 -3.91
N LEU A 433 23.43 -14.67 -3.54
CA LEU A 433 23.05 -13.52 -4.35
C LEU A 433 24.20 -12.51 -4.40
N ALA A 434 24.50 -12.00 -5.59
CA ALA A 434 25.57 -11.02 -5.79
C ALA A 434 25.20 -9.64 -5.20
N HIS A 435 23.91 -9.31 -5.17
CA HIS A 435 23.37 -8.05 -4.68
C HIS A 435 22.09 -8.27 -3.87
N ASP A 436 21.57 -7.18 -3.30
CA ASP A 436 20.37 -7.17 -2.47
C ASP A 436 19.18 -7.84 -3.16
N ALA A 437 18.51 -8.70 -2.42
CA ALA A 437 17.34 -9.44 -2.87
C ALA A 437 16.21 -8.52 -3.32
N SER A 438 16.01 -7.37 -2.67
CA SER A 438 15.01 -6.36 -2.99
C SER A 438 15.15 -5.82 -4.41
N THR A 439 16.36 -5.88 -4.99
CA THR A 439 16.62 -5.46 -6.38
C THR A 439 16.47 -6.61 -7.39
N LEU A 440 16.39 -7.86 -6.95
CA LEU A 440 16.37 -9.03 -7.83
C LEU A 440 15.05 -9.13 -8.61
N ALA A 441 15.08 -8.89 -9.92
CA ALA A 441 13.90 -8.93 -10.80
C ALA A 441 13.58 -10.34 -11.31
N ARG A 442 14.60 -11.11 -11.68
CA ARG A 442 14.46 -12.52 -12.08
C ARG A 442 15.74 -13.31 -11.87
N VAL A 443 15.59 -14.62 -11.81
CA VAL A 443 16.67 -15.61 -11.88
C VAL A 443 16.36 -16.57 -13.01
N ASP A 444 17.27 -16.68 -13.99
CA ASP A 444 17.18 -17.65 -15.07
C ASP A 444 18.20 -18.76 -14.85
N VAL A 445 17.77 -20.01 -14.98
CA VAL A 445 18.62 -21.18 -14.73
C VAL A 445 18.55 -22.13 -15.92
N ALA A 446 19.71 -22.58 -16.40
CA ALA A 446 19.83 -23.61 -17.41
C ALA A 446 20.78 -24.70 -16.94
N GLU A 447 20.30 -25.95 -16.96
CA GLU A 447 21.15 -27.12 -16.75
C GLU A 447 21.85 -27.46 -18.07
N LEU A 448 23.17 -27.46 -18.04
CA LEU A 448 24.08 -27.74 -19.14
C LEU A 448 24.71 -29.13 -18.94
N ALA A 449 25.39 -29.65 -19.96
CA ALA A 449 26.05 -30.95 -19.85
C ALA A 449 27.14 -31.00 -18.76
N GLU A 450 27.82 -29.87 -18.53
CA GLU A 450 28.96 -29.76 -17.62
C GLU A 450 28.61 -29.13 -16.26
N GLY A 451 27.36 -28.75 -16.02
CA GLY A 451 26.98 -28.03 -14.81
C GLY A 451 25.72 -27.19 -14.97
N THR A 452 25.52 -26.22 -14.08
CA THR A 452 24.35 -25.33 -14.11
C THR A 452 24.78 -23.89 -14.31
N LEU A 453 24.12 -23.19 -15.23
CA LEU A 453 24.30 -21.76 -15.40
C LEU A 453 23.10 -21.02 -14.80
N ALA A 454 23.37 -20.02 -13.95
CA ALA A 454 22.36 -19.19 -13.31
C ALA A 454 22.65 -17.71 -13.58
N THR A 455 21.65 -16.97 -14.06
CA THR A 455 21.74 -15.54 -14.34
C THR A 455 20.77 -14.77 -13.43
N PHE A 456 21.34 -13.91 -12.58
CA PHE A 456 20.63 -13.04 -11.66
C PHE A 456 20.49 -11.66 -12.27
N THR A 457 19.26 -11.16 -12.38
CA THR A 457 18.99 -9.82 -12.92
C THR A 457 18.54 -8.90 -11.78
N HIS A 458 19.41 -8.00 -11.33
CA HIS A 458 19.14 -7.04 -10.25
C HIS A 458 18.75 -5.68 -10.81
N SER A 459 17.45 -5.47 -11.01
CA SER A 459 16.89 -4.23 -11.57
C SER A 459 15.44 -3.90 -11.13
N ALA A 460 14.83 -4.70 -10.24
CA ALA A 460 13.42 -4.59 -9.87
C ALA A 460 13.01 -3.23 -9.28
N ARG A 461 13.95 -2.55 -8.61
CA ARG A 461 13.72 -1.25 -7.95
C ARG A 461 14.34 -0.07 -8.69
N MET A 462 14.74 -0.26 -9.94
CA MET A 462 15.35 0.80 -10.74
C MET A 462 14.40 1.98 -10.94
N ALA A 463 13.11 1.70 -11.14
CA ALA A 463 12.06 2.73 -11.23
C ALA A 463 11.83 3.53 -9.92
N ASP A 464 12.32 3.03 -8.79
CA ASP A 464 12.29 3.70 -7.48
C ASP A 464 13.64 4.35 -7.12
N GLY A 465 14.55 4.45 -8.09
CA GLY A 465 15.87 5.03 -7.87
C GLY A 465 16.74 4.20 -6.92
N ALA A 466 16.59 2.87 -6.93
CA ALA A 466 17.61 1.99 -6.38
C ALA A 466 18.92 2.13 -7.18
N GLY A 467 20.05 1.76 -6.57
CA GLY A 467 21.39 1.93 -7.14
C GLY A 467 21.63 1.18 -8.47
N GLU A 468 22.90 1.03 -8.85
CA GLU A 468 23.28 0.47 -10.16
C GLU A 468 22.65 -0.89 -10.43
N ALA A 469 21.78 -0.94 -11.45
CA ALA A 469 21.17 -2.17 -11.93
C ALA A 469 22.22 -3.03 -12.66
N ARG A 470 22.24 -4.34 -12.36
CA ARG A 470 23.27 -5.26 -12.85
C ARG A 470 22.70 -6.64 -13.12
N GLN A 471 23.28 -7.31 -14.09
CA GLN A 471 23.04 -8.71 -14.37
C GLN A 471 24.33 -9.49 -14.10
N VAL A 472 24.23 -10.57 -13.34
CA VAL A 472 25.37 -11.40 -12.94
C VAL A 472 25.09 -12.84 -13.36
N THR A 473 26.03 -13.46 -14.07
CA THR A 473 25.93 -14.85 -14.50
C THR A 473 26.97 -15.69 -13.77
N VAL A 474 26.50 -16.77 -13.17
CA VAL A 474 27.28 -17.71 -12.36
C VAL A 474 27.18 -19.09 -12.97
N PHE A 475 28.31 -19.76 -13.12
CA PHE A 475 28.38 -21.18 -13.46
C PHE A 475 28.63 -21.99 -12.20
N VAL A 476 27.91 -23.09 -12.04
CA VAL A 476 28.06 -24.07 -10.97
C VAL A 476 28.53 -25.38 -11.59
N ASP A 477 29.71 -25.85 -11.18
CA ASP A 477 30.26 -27.11 -11.66
C ASP A 477 29.52 -28.34 -11.06
N PRO A 478 29.80 -29.57 -11.52
CA PRO A 478 29.15 -30.78 -10.99
C PRO A 478 29.50 -31.07 -9.52
N ALA A 479 30.56 -30.47 -9.00
CA ALA A 479 30.94 -30.56 -7.59
C ALA A 479 30.24 -29.51 -6.71
N GLY A 480 29.46 -28.60 -7.31
CA GLY A 480 28.70 -27.56 -6.61
C GLY A 480 29.48 -26.25 -6.42
N HIS A 481 30.66 -26.08 -7.02
CA HIS A 481 31.41 -24.83 -6.92
C HIS A 481 30.84 -23.78 -7.86
N ALA A 482 30.44 -22.64 -7.28
CA ALA A 482 29.92 -21.50 -7.99
C ALA A 482 31.03 -20.50 -8.35
N ALA A 483 31.16 -20.16 -9.63
CA ALA A 483 32.06 -19.14 -10.14
C ALA A 483 31.30 -18.10 -10.97
N GLN A 484 31.52 -16.81 -10.70
CA GLN A 484 30.98 -15.75 -11.55
C GLN A 484 31.71 -15.77 -12.90
N VAL A 485 30.95 -15.91 -13.98
CA VAL A 485 31.48 -16.04 -15.35
C VAL A 485 31.11 -14.87 -16.24
N GLY A 486 30.10 -14.08 -15.86
CA GLY A 486 29.68 -12.92 -16.64
C GLY A 486 29.05 -11.84 -15.77
N GLN A 487 29.18 -10.59 -16.19
CA GLN A 487 28.49 -9.46 -15.60
C GLN A 487 28.17 -8.43 -16.68
N ARG A 488 26.98 -7.82 -16.58
CA ARG A 488 26.52 -6.74 -17.44
C ARG A 488 25.92 -5.63 -16.58
N ALA A 489 26.39 -4.41 -16.72
CA ALA A 489 25.72 -3.24 -16.15
C ALA A 489 24.46 -2.95 -16.96
N MET A 490 23.36 -2.60 -16.30
CA MET A 490 22.10 -2.30 -16.95
C MET A 490 21.85 -0.80 -16.99
N THR A 491 21.26 -0.33 -18.08
CA THR A 491 20.90 1.09 -18.24
C THR A 491 19.57 1.40 -17.58
N HIS A 492 19.43 2.63 -17.11
CA HIS A 492 18.19 3.14 -16.54
C HIS A 492 17.17 3.43 -17.65
N ASP A 493 15.99 2.80 -17.55
CA ASP A 493 14.89 2.97 -18.53
C ASP A 493 14.13 4.27 -18.34
N PHE A 494 14.21 4.87 -17.14
CA PHE A 494 13.53 6.11 -16.82
C PHE A 494 14.55 7.23 -16.54
N PRO A 495 14.19 8.50 -16.78
CA PRO A 495 15.03 9.61 -16.37
C PRO A 495 15.26 9.61 -14.86
N ARG A 496 16.49 9.87 -14.40
CA ARG A 496 16.86 9.83 -12.97
C ARG A 496 15.95 10.65 -12.05
N LEU A 497 15.47 11.82 -12.50
CA LEU A 497 14.54 12.61 -11.69
C LEU A 497 13.19 11.90 -11.51
N PHE A 498 12.72 11.16 -12.51
CA PHE A 498 11.50 10.37 -12.36
C PHE A 498 11.70 9.20 -11.38
N GLU A 499 12.85 8.53 -11.46
CA GLU A 499 13.18 7.40 -10.57
C GLU A 499 13.24 7.82 -9.09
N HIS A 500 13.69 9.04 -8.79
CA HIS A 500 13.81 9.57 -7.44
C HIS A 500 12.72 10.60 -7.07
N LYS A 501 11.58 10.59 -7.78
CA LYS A 501 10.50 11.59 -7.65
C LYS A 501 9.89 11.71 -6.25
N ASP A 502 9.87 10.63 -5.51
CA ASP A 502 9.42 10.59 -4.12
C ASP A 502 10.39 11.37 -3.22
N TRP A 503 11.69 11.26 -3.46
CA TRP A 503 12.69 11.87 -2.61
C TRP A 503 12.94 13.36 -2.92
N TRP A 504 13.23 13.74 -4.18
CA TRP A 504 13.63 15.13 -4.46
C TRP A 504 12.50 16.14 -4.33
N LEU A 505 11.24 15.69 -4.44
CA LEU A 505 10.09 16.56 -4.24
C LEU A 505 10.06 17.12 -2.81
N SER A 506 10.42 16.29 -1.82
CA SER A 506 10.59 16.70 -0.43
C SER A 506 11.28 15.59 0.37
N PRO A 507 12.61 15.68 0.63
CA PRO A 507 13.32 14.67 1.39
C PRO A 507 12.75 14.47 2.81
N VAL A 508 12.30 15.56 3.44
CA VAL A 508 11.70 15.53 4.78
C VAL A 508 10.35 14.83 4.77
N LEU A 509 9.46 15.12 3.80
CA LEU A 509 8.16 14.45 3.75
C LEU A 509 8.30 12.99 3.30
N HIS A 510 9.26 12.66 2.43
CA HIS A 510 9.61 11.28 2.12
C HIS A 510 9.98 10.49 3.39
N ALA A 511 10.86 11.06 4.22
CA ALA A 511 11.22 10.50 5.53
C ALA A 511 10.00 10.32 6.45
N VAL A 512 9.16 11.35 6.61
CA VAL A 512 7.96 11.29 7.46
C VAL A 512 6.99 10.19 6.99
N VAL A 513 6.81 10.05 5.68
CA VAL A 513 5.89 9.07 5.08
C VAL A 513 6.44 7.64 5.14
N ALA A 514 7.76 7.47 5.18
CA ALA A 514 8.42 6.17 5.36
C ALA A 514 8.42 5.70 6.83
N LEU A 515 8.21 6.60 7.80
CA LEU A 515 8.27 6.29 9.23
C LEU A 515 7.35 5.14 9.69
N PRO A 516 6.09 5.03 9.22
CA PRO A 516 5.25 3.89 9.55
C PRO A 516 5.84 2.53 9.15
N ASP A 517 6.61 2.46 8.06
CA ASP A 517 7.24 1.21 7.60
C ASP A 517 8.37 0.73 8.54
N LEU A 518 8.88 1.62 9.40
CA LEU A 518 9.81 1.27 10.47
C LEU A 518 9.10 0.68 11.69
N LEU A 519 7.96 1.28 12.05
CA LEU A 519 7.25 1.00 13.30
C LEU A 519 6.27 -0.17 13.18
N ILE A 520 5.77 -0.42 11.97
CA ILE A 520 4.71 -1.40 11.73
C ILE A 520 5.28 -2.58 10.97
N ASP A 521 5.13 -3.77 11.56
CA ASP A 521 5.42 -5.00 10.83
C ASP A 521 4.30 -5.27 9.81
N LYS A 522 4.67 -5.15 8.54
CA LYS A 522 3.83 -5.53 7.40
C LYS A 522 4.26 -6.84 6.76
N GLY A 523 5.27 -7.52 7.30
CA GLY A 523 5.80 -8.78 6.77
C GLY A 523 6.69 -8.59 5.54
N MET A 524 7.33 -7.43 5.39
CA MET A 524 8.31 -7.23 4.30
C MET A 524 9.46 -8.22 4.41
N VAL A 525 9.84 -8.79 3.28
CA VAL A 525 11.10 -9.54 3.18
C VAL A 525 12.25 -8.53 3.17
N LEU A 526 13.16 -8.68 4.14
CA LEU A 526 14.33 -7.82 4.27
C LEU A 526 15.53 -8.41 3.53
N ASP A 527 16.38 -7.54 3.01
CA ASP A 527 17.67 -7.93 2.45
C ASP A 527 18.59 -8.51 3.53
N ALA A 528 19.48 -9.42 3.11
CA ALA A 528 20.41 -10.10 4.01
C ALA A 528 21.24 -9.09 4.82
N GLY A 529 21.13 -9.13 6.15
CA GLY A 529 21.87 -8.26 7.06
C GLY A 529 21.36 -6.83 7.16
N GLN A 530 20.33 -6.45 6.40
CA GLN A 530 19.74 -5.11 6.49
C GLN A 530 18.69 -5.00 7.58
N LYS A 531 18.63 -3.84 8.21
CA LYS A 531 17.54 -3.42 9.09
C LYS A 531 16.48 -2.67 8.28
N ARG A 532 15.27 -2.57 8.82
CA ARG A 532 14.16 -1.79 8.22
C ARG A 532 14.54 -0.33 7.92
N PHE A 533 15.52 0.22 8.64
CA PHE A 533 16.00 1.60 8.51
C PHE A 533 16.84 1.85 7.24
N ASP A 534 17.57 0.84 6.76
CA ASP A 534 18.65 1.05 5.80
C ASP A 534 18.09 1.44 4.42
N ASN A 535 16.99 0.81 4.02
CA ASN A 535 16.41 0.96 2.68
C ASN A 535 15.67 2.29 2.43
N ALA A 536 15.17 2.97 3.45
CA ALA A 536 14.34 4.17 3.28
C ALA A 536 15.12 5.48 3.45
N TYR A 537 16.14 5.51 4.31
CA TYR A 537 16.79 6.77 4.72
C TYR A 537 18.25 6.87 4.28
N LEU A 538 18.94 5.75 4.07
CA LEU A 538 20.37 5.71 3.79
C LEU A 538 20.70 5.47 2.31
N ALA A 539 19.68 5.43 1.44
CA ALA A 539 19.87 5.24 0.01
C ALA A 539 20.68 6.41 -0.58
N VAL A 540 21.82 6.10 -1.20
CA VAL A 540 22.67 7.08 -1.88
C VAL A 540 21.89 7.69 -3.05
N ARG A 541 21.86 9.02 -3.14
CA ARG A 541 21.18 9.76 -4.21
C ARG A 541 22.22 10.45 -5.11
N PRO A 542 22.06 10.40 -6.45
CA PRO A 542 23.01 11.01 -7.37
C PRO A 542 22.93 12.55 -7.30
N ALA A 543 24.03 13.23 -7.62
CA ALA A 543 24.13 14.70 -7.51
C ALA A 543 23.01 15.49 -8.22
N PRO A 544 22.52 15.12 -9.42
CA PRO A 544 21.41 15.82 -10.05
C PRO A 544 20.11 15.80 -9.24
N VAL A 545 19.88 14.74 -8.46
CA VAL A 545 18.69 14.57 -7.62
C VAL A 545 18.78 15.48 -6.38
N TRP A 546 19.97 15.61 -5.79
CA TRP A 546 20.24 16.60 -4.73
C TRP A 546 20.04 18.03 -5.22
N PHE A 547 20.57 18.35 -6.40
CA PHE A 547 20.40 19.67 -7.00
C PHE A 547 18.93 19.97 -7.27
N ALA A 548 18.17 19.02 -7.82
CA ALA A 548 16.73 19.18 -8.04
C ALA A 548 15.97 19.42 -6.73
N ALA A 549 16.28 18.67 -5.66
CA ALA A 549 15.66 18.86 -4.36
C ALA A 549 15.91 20.27 -3.81
N LEU A 550 17.18 20.72 -3.84
CA LEU A 550 17.56 22.06 -3.40
C LEU A 550 16.89 23.15 -4.24
N ALA A 551 16.93 23.01 -5.57
CA ALA A 551 16.34 23.98 -6.50
C ALA A 551 14.83 24.12 -6.27
N VAL A 552 14.12 23.01 -6.12
CA VAL A 552 12.66 23.00 -5.92
C VAL A 552 12.29 23.57 -4.55
N SER A 553 13.06 23.28 -3.51
CA SER A 553 12.91 23.91 -2.19
C SER A 553 13.12 25.43 -2.22
N LEU A 554 14.18 25.90 -2.90
CA LEU A 554 14.46 27.32 -3.07
C LEU A 554 13.37 28.03 -3.88
N LEU A 555 12.93 27.43 -5.00
CA LEU A 555 11.83 27.96 -5.81
C LEU A 555 10.53 28.02 -5.01
N SER A 556 10.26 27.04 -4.16
CA SER A 556 9.07 27.04 -3.29
C SER A 556 9.14 28.15 -2.24
N ALA A 557 10.33 28.41 -1.67
CA ALA A 557 10.55 29.52 -0.74
C ALA A 557 10.42 30.90 -1.42
N LEU A 558 10.95 31.05 -2.64
CA LEU A 558 10.79 32.26 -3.46
C LEU A 558 9.33 32.49 -3.86
N ALA A 559 8.61 31.43 -4.24
CA ALA A 559 7.19 31.48 -4.52
C ALA A 559 6.39 31.91 -3.28
N ALA A 560 6.73 31.39 -2.09
CA ALA A 560 6.11 31.80 -0.83
C ALA A 560 6.39 33.27 -0.48
N LEU A 561 7.63 33.74 -0.69
CA LEU A 561 8.03 35.13 -0.52
C LEU A 561 7.19 36.07 -1.41
N TRP A 562 7.02 35.69 -2.68
CA TRP A 562 6.20 36.44 -3.64
C TRP A 562 4.71 36.38 -3.32
N TRP A 563 4.21 35.22 -2.86
CA TRP A 563 2.80 35.00 -2.55
C TRP A 563 2.32 35.81 -1.35
N LEU A 564 3.11 35.83 -0.27
CA LEU A 564 2.76 36.50 0.99
C LEU A 564 3.02 38.02 0.96
N GLY A 565 3.89 38.50 0.08
CA GLY A 565 4.28 39.92 0.04
C GLY A 565 4.94 40.40 1.36
N PRO A 566 4.98 41.72 1.62
CA PRO A 566 5.64 42.27 2.81
C PRO A 566 4.81 42.15 4.10
N ARG A 567 3.53 41.76 4.01
CA ARG A 567 2.58 41.80 5.15
C ARG A 567 2.27 40.38 5.61
N GLY A 568 2.67 40.03 6.83
CA GLY A 568 2.28 38.77 7.47
C GLY A 568 3.17 38.40 8.64
N SER A 569 2.59 38.33 9.85
CA SER A 569 3.32 37.94 11.08
C SER A 569 3.90 36.52 11.01
N GLN A 570 3.40 35.67 10.12
CA GLN A 570 3.82 34.28 9.95
C GLN A 570 4.68 34.03 8.71
N ARG A 571 5.11 35.10 8.02
CA ARG A 571 5.86 35.03 6.77
C ARG A 571 7.12 34.16 6.90
N ARG A 572 7.92 34.37 7.94
CA ARG A 572 9.16 33.61 8.18
C ARG A 572 8.90 32.11 8.35
N ALA A 573 7.86 31.74 9.08
CA ALA A 573 7.50 30.34 9.32
C ALA A 573 7.11 29.62 8.02
N TRP A 574 6.32 30.26 7.17
CA TRP A 574 5.93 29.68 5.88
C TRP A 574 7.08 29.57 4.89
N ILE A 575 7.99 30.55 4.85
CA ILE A 575 9.19 30.49 4.02
C ILE A 575 10.09 29.34 4.48
N ALA A 576 10.31 29.22 5.80
CA ALA A 576 11.07 28.10 6.37
C ALA A 576 10.42 26.74 6.04
N ALA A 577 9.09 26.64 6.17
CA ALA A 577 8.36 25.44 5.79
C ALA A 577 8.51 25.10 4.30
N CYS A 578 8.44 26.09 3.40
CA CYS A 578 8.64 25.88 1.96
C CYS A 578 10.09 25.50 1.60
N LEU A 579 11.07 26.03 2.34
CA LEU A 579 12.48 25.66 2.17
C LEU A 579 12.73 24.20 2.61
N LEU A 580 12.13 23.78 3.73
CA LEU A 580 12.34 22.44 4.29
C LEU A 580 11.49 21.36 3.61
N LEU A 581 10.24 21.68 3.30
CA LEU A 581 9.24 20.71 2.82
C LEU A 581 8.92 20.87 1.33
N GLY A 582 9.51 21.88 0.68
CA GLY A 582 9.41 22.08 -0.76
C GLY A 582 8.01 22.52 -1.23
N PRO A 583 7.57 22.05 -2.41
CA PRO A 583 6.38 22.55 -3.09
C PRO A 583 5.11 22.12 -2.37
N ALA A 584 5.15 21.03 -1.61
CA ALA A 584 4.04 20.59 -0.78
C ALA A 584 3.66 21.63 0.29
N ALA A 585 4.64 22.27 0.92
CA ALA A 585 4.39 23.37 1.85
C ALA A 585 3.89 24.63 1.15
N PHE A 586 4.37 24.92 -0.06
CA PHE A 586 3.82 26.02 -0.86
C PHE A 586 2.36 25.76 -1.26
N CYS A 587 2.00 24.55 -1.66
CA CYS A 587 0.61 24.17 -1.92
C CYS A 587 -0.27 24.36 -0.67
N ALA A 588 0.19 23.88 0.49
CA ALA A 588 -0.54 24.07 1.74
C ALA A 588 -0.68 25.56 2.11
N LEU A 589 0.36 26.37 1.91
CA LEU A 589 0.33 27.83 2.07
C LEU A 589 -0.73 28.46 1.18
N ALA A 590 -0.73 28.15 -0.13
CA ALA A 590 -1.66 28.73 -1.09
C ALA A 590 -3.13 28.40 -0.77
N ILE A 591 -3.38 27.24 -0.14
CA ILE A 591 -4.71 26.80 0.29
C ILE A 591 -5.14 27.51 1.58
N LEU A 592 -4.25 27.65 2.57
CA LEU A 592 -4.58 28.18 3.90
C LEU A 592 -4.53 29.70 3.97
N GLU A 593 -3.62 30.34 3.24
CA GLU A 593 -3.40 31.78 3.20
C GLU A 593 -3.57 32.27 1.74
N PRO A 594 -4.82 32.36 1.24
CA PRO A 594 -5.07 32.83 -0.12
C PRO A 594 -4.57 34.27 -0.27
N ARG A 595 -3.87 34.54 -1.37
CA ARG A 595 -3.32 35.87 -1.65
C ARG A 595 -4.41 36.93 -1.58
N ALA A 596 -4.17 37.98 -0.79
CA ALA A 596 -5.08 39.11 -0.72
C ALA A 596 -5.32 39.66 -2.13
N ARG A 597 -6.60 39.75 -2.56
CA ARG A 597 -6.94 40.48 -3.78
C ARG A 597 -6.50 41.92 -3.54
N ARG A 598 -5.70 42.48 -4.45
CA ARG A 598 -5.57 43.94 -4.52
C ARG A 598 -6.97 44.45 -4.77
N GLU A 599 -7.55 45.15 -3.80
CA GLU A 599 -8.73 45.96 -4.08
C GLU A 599 -8.33 46.91 -5.21
N PRO A 600 -9.11 46.99 -6.30
CA PRO A 600 -8.88 48.04 -7.28
C PRO A 600 -8.90 49.36 -6.51
N ALA A 601 -7.86 50.18 -6.70
CA ALA A 601 -7.77 51.48 -6.05
C ALA A 601 -9.13 52.15 -6.19
N ALA A 602 -9.75 52.50 -5.07
CA ALA A 602 -11.04 53.16 -5.07
C ALA A 602 -10.95 54.30 -6.08
N VAL A 603 -11.71 54.20 -7.17
CA VAL A 603 -11.82 55.28 -8.14
C VAL A 603 -12.33 56.45 -7.32
N ALA A 604 -11.47 57.47 -7.16
CA ALA A 604 -11.85 58.69 -6.47
C ALA A 604 -13.16 59.15 -7.10
N GLN A 605 -14.26 59.15 -6.32
CA GLN A 605 -15.50 59.77 -6.77
C GLN A 605 -15.14 61.22 -7.10
N PRO A 606 -15.31 61.68 -8.35
CA PRO A 606 -15.11 63.08 -8.66
C PRO A 606 -16.07 63.87 -7.79
N ASP A 607 -15.52 64.82 -7.03
CA ASP A 607 -16.27 65.72 -6.17
C ASP A 607 -17.47 66.29 -6.95
N ALA A 608 -18.66 66.10 -6.39
CA ALA A 608 -19.88 66.70 -6.91
C ALA A 608 -19.70 68.22 -6.90
N VAL A 609 -19.51 68.79 -8.08
CA VAL A 609 -19.54 70.24 -8.30
C VAL A 609 -20.89 70.75 -7.82
N ALA A 610 -20.86 71.60 -6.81
CA ALA A 610 -21.98 72.40 -6.36
C ALA A 610 -22.49 73.25 -7.54
N ALA A 611 -23.74 73.02 -7.95
CA ALA A 611 -24.48 73.95 -8.78
C ALA A 611 -25.40 74.79 -7.89
N SER A 612 -24.90 75.93 -7.46
CA SER A 612 -25.70 77.13 -7.20
C SER A 612 -25.89 77.85 -8.54
N GLY A 613 -27.13 77.99 -8.99
CA GLY A 613 -27.53 78.72 -10.20
C GLY A 613 -29.01 78.52 -10.47
#